data_AF-A0A645HJT2-F1
#
_entry.id   AF-A0A645HJT2-F1
#
_cell.length_a   1.000
_cell.length_b   1.000
_cell.length_c   1.000
_cell.angle_alpha   90.00
_cell.angle_beta   90.00
_cell.angle_gamma   90.00
#
_symmetry.space_group_name_H-M   'P 1'
#
loop_
_entity.id
_entity.type
_entity.pdbx_description
1 polymer ?
#
loop_
_entity_poly.entity_id
_entity_poly.type
_entity_poly.pdbx_seq_one_letter_code
_entity_poly.pdbx_strand_id
1 'polypeptide(L)'
;MRYGDASPLETDVAAEQHALAGGEAAMMLGQGAWVESDLLALNPNLAIGFNGYPVSDLPAQCRVVSGPDQALHVYRDSPVLPHVLAFVNWWLTSEYGQSWFCDVCHVIPGVRGAKSPNTAIALQGFALASLRGAGPVSISYSTDGFHQAFGKIMQAYAGGSLTRDQACEAIEQAWVEIDGTLN
;
A
#
# COMPACT_ATOMS: atom_id res chain seq x y z
N MET A 1 -6.16 11.61 16.81
CA MET A 1 -7.31 10.67 16.66
C MET A 1 -7.44 9.83 17.93
N ARG A 2 -8.63 9.35 18.33
CA ARG A 2 -8.87 8.67 19.63
C ARG A 2 -8.04 7.39 19.86
N TYR A 3 -7.76 6.64 18.79
CA TYR A 3 -7.08 5.33 18.84
C TYR A 3 -5.82 5.25 17.98
N GLY A 4 -5.35 6.40 17.47
CA GLY A 4 -4.12 6.47 16.67
C GLY A 4 -2.94 6.92 17.51
N ASP A 5 -1.78 7.02 16.86
CA ASP A 5 -0.58 7.62 17.45
C ASP A 5 -0.84 9.05 17.98
N ALA A 6 -0.01 9.49 18.92
CA ALA A 6 -0.08 10.83 19.49
C ALA A 6 0.24 11.93 18.46
N SER A 7 1.14 11.64 17.52
CA SER A 7 1.61 12.51 16.45
C SER A 7 1.39 11.87 15.07
N PRO A 8 0.13 11.58 14.67
CA PRO A 8 -0.16 10.76 13.49
C PRO A 8 0.22 11.41 12.16
N LEU A 9 0.58 12.70 12.16
CA LEU A 9 1.08 13.43 10.99
C LEU A 9 2.61 13.38 10.86
N GLU A 10 3.29 12.88 11.90
CA GLU A 10 4.76 12.80 12.00
C GLU A 10 5.24 11.33 12.08
N THR A 11 4.32 10.38 12.25
CA THR A 11 4.63 8.95 12.28
C THR A 11 5.00 8.45 10.88
N ASP A 12 6.21 7.90 10.75
CA ASP A 12 6.63 7.17 9.55
C ASP A 12 6.48 5.65 9.73
N VAL A 13 6.77 4.89 8.67
CA VAL A 13 6.65 3.42 8.67
C VAL A 13 7.58 2.79 9.72
N ALA A 14 8.75 3.36 9.97
CA ALA A 14 9.69 2.81 10.96
C ALA A 14 9.13 2.98 12.37
N ALA A 15 8.55 4.14 12.70
CA ALA A 15 7.88 4.37 13.97
C ALA A 15 6.68 3.42 14.16
N GLU A 16 5.88 3.19 13.11
CA GLU A 16 4.79 2.20 13.13
C GLU A 16 5.30 0.78 13.42
N GLN A 17 6.40 0.37 12.76
CA GLN A 17 7.02 -0.95 12.95
C GLN A 17 7.54 -1.12 14.39
N HIS A 18 8.19 -0.08 14.94
CA HIS A 18 8.66 -0.08 16.31
C HIS A 18 7.51 -0.21 17.32
N ALA A 19 6.43 0.56 17.14
CA ALA A 19 5.28 0.51 18.03
C ALA A 19 4.59 -0.86 18.00
N LEU A 20 4.40 -1.47 16.82
CA LEU A 20 3.79 -2.79 16.70
C LEU A 20 4.70 -3.89 17.27
N ALA A 21 5.97 -3.92 16.88
CA ALA A 21 6.92 -4.95 17.31
C ALA A 21 7.21 -4.89 18.83
N GLY A 22 7.20 -3.68 19.40
CA GLY A 22 7.35 -3.41 20.83
C GLY A 22 6.09 -3.65 21.67
N GLY A 23 4.94 -3.90 21.03
CA GLY A 23 3.66 -4.12 21.71
C GLY A 23 2.98 -2.85 22.24
N GLU A 24 3.42 -1.68 21.78
CA GLU A 24 2.81 -0.38 22.10
C GLU A 24 1.56 -0.13 21.24
N ALA A 25 1.55 -0.67 20.02
CA ALA A 25 0.40 -0.69 19.13
C ALA A 25 -0.08 -2.12 18.90
N ALA A 26 -1.40 -2.31 18.86
CA ALA A 26 -2.01 -3.61 18.55
C ALA A 26 -2.20 -3.85 17.04
N MET A 27 -2.25 -2.78 16.24
CA MET A 27 -2.52 -2.83 14.80
C MET A 27 -1.69 -1.79 14.06
N MET A 28 -1.25 -2.15 12.86
CA MET A 28 -0.61 -1.27 11.88
C MET A 28 -1.46 -1.29 10.61
N LEU A 29 -1.78 -0.12 10.06
CA LEU A 29 -2.62 0.05 8.88
C LEU A 29 -1.76 0.54 7.71
N GLY A 30 -2.19 0.37 6.46
CA GLY A 30 -1.43 0.86 5.31
C GLY A 30 -0.39 -0.10 4.75
N GLN A 31 -0.16 -1.24 5.41
CA GLN A 31 1.00 -2.09 5.13
C GLN A 31 0.66 -3.42 4.44
N GLY A 32 1.69 -4.03 3.85
CA GLY A 32 1.62 -5.34 3.23
C GLY A 32 2.86 -6.18 3.53
N ALA A 33 3.14 -7.16 2.67
CA ALA A 33 4.17 -8.18 2.94
C ALA A 33 5.59 -7.63 3.16
N TRP A 34 5.88 -6.42 2.65
CA TRP A 34 7.20 -5.79 2.72
C TRP A 34 7.65 -5.43 4.14
N VAL A 35 6.72 -5.22 5.09
CA VAL A 35 7.12 -4.84 6.47
C VAL A 35 7.52 -6.03 7.34
N GLU A 36 7.24 -7.27 6.92
CA GLU A 36 7.40 -8.44 7.78
C GLU A 36 8.86 -8.68 8.20
N SER A 37 9.82 -8.47 7.29
CA SER A 37 11.25 -8.65 7.58
C SER A 37 11.71 -7.70 8.68
N ASP A 38 11.29 -6.44 8.61
CA ASP A 38 11.69 -5.41 9.57
C ASP A 38 11.04 -5.66 10.93
N LEU A 39 9.75 -6.05 10.94
CA LEU A 39 9.04 -6.42 12.17
C LEU A 39 9.70 -7.60 12.88
N LEU A 40 10.08 -8.65 12.13
CA LEU A 40 10.76 -9.82 12.69
C LEU A 40 12.21 -9.54 13.08
N ALA A 41 12.87 -8.57 12.45
CA ALA A 41 14.19 -8.09 12.89
C ALA A 41 14.10 -7.37 14.24
N LEU A 42 13.04 -6.60 14.47
CA LEU A 42 12.77 -5.93 15.74
C LEU A 42 12.31 -6.91 16.83
N ASN A 43 11.45 -7.86 16.49
CA ASN A 43 10.95 -8.89 17.39
C ASN A 43 10.80 -10.25 16.67
N PRO A 44 11.82 -11.14 16.77
CA PRO A 44 11.80 -12.43 16.09
C PRO A 44 10.69 -13.38 16.54
N ASN A 45 10.06 -13.12 17.70
CA ASN A 45 8.99 -13.93 18.25
C ASN A 45 7.59 -13.34 17.97
N LEU A 46 7.51 -12.26 17.19
CA LEU A 46 6.24 -11.60 16.88
C LEU A 46 5.32 -12.56 16.10
N ALA A 47 4.13 -12.80 16.65
CA ALA A 47 3.09 -13.57 15.97
C ALA A 47 2.24 -12.62 15.12
N ILE A 48 2.47 -12.60 13.80
CA ILE A 48 1.83 -11.65 12.89
C ILE A 48 0.50 -12.20 12.37
N GLY A 49 -0.58 -11.48 12.66
CA GLY A 49 -1.89 -11.65 12.03
C GLY A 49 -2.11 -10.60 10.94
N PHE A 50 -2.71 -11.00 9.82
CA PHE A 50 -3.06 -10.09 8.72
C PHE A 50 -4.54 -10.20 8.36
N ASN A 51 -5.17 -9.05 8.11
CA ASN A 51 -6.58 -8.99 7.71
C ASN A 51 -6.83 -7.83 6.73
N GLY A 52 -8.00 -7.83 6.11
CA GLY A 52 -8.47 -6.74 5.25
C GLY A 52 -8.77 -5.45 6.00
N TYR A 53 -9.04 -4.38 5.25
CA TYR A 53 -9.42 -3.08 5.82
C TYR A 53 -10.87 -3.10 6.33
N PRO A 54 -11.13 -2.82 7.62
CA PRO A 54 -12.48 -2.71 8.15
C PRO A 54 -13.04 -1.31 7.87
N VAL A 55 -13.62 -1.12 6.68
CA VAL A 55 -14.20 0.18 6.27
C VAL A 55 -15.61 0.43 6.84
N SER A 56 -16.20 -0.58 7.48
CA SER A 56 -17.49 -0.49 8.18
C SER A 56 -17.64 -1.61 9.21
N ASP A 57 -18.75 -1.59 9.95
CA ASP A 57 -19.13 -2.66 10.88
C ASP A 57 -19.59 -3.95 10.19
N LEU A 58 -19.62 -4.00 8.85
CA LEU A 58 -20.06 -5.16 8.09
C LEU A 58 -18.84 -6.04 7.74
N PRO A 59 -18.75 -7.28 8.25
CA PRO A 59 -17.62 -8.17 7.96
C PRO A 59 -17.45 -8.47 6.46
N ALA A 60 -18.52 -8.37 5.67
CA ALA A 60 -18.47 -8.55 4.22
C ALA A 60 -17.77 -7.41 3.45
N GLN A 61 -17.59 -6.26 4.10
CA GLN A 61 -16.89 -5.10 3.54
C GLN A 61 -15.42 -5.06 3.98
N CYS A 62 -15.01 -5.93 4.92
CA CYS A 62 -13.60 -6.12 5.25
C CYS A 62 -12.92 -6.92 4.13
N ARG A 63 -12.02 -6.27 3.38
CA ARG A 63 -11.33 -6.88 2.23
C ARG A 63 -9.85 -6.58 2.24
N VAL A 64 -9.07 -7.56 1.83
CA VAL A 64 -7.68 -7.32 1.42
C VAL A 64 -7.71 -6.43 0.19
N VAL A 65 -6.85 -5.42 0.18
CA VAL A 65 -6.66 -4.53 -0.97
C VAL A 65 -5.44 -5.00 -1.75
N SER A 66 -5.57 -5.07 -3.06
CA SER A 66 -4.49 -5.48 -3.96
C SER A 66 -4.53 -4.64 -5.23
N GLY A 67 -3.36 -4.35 -5.77
CA GLY A 67 -3.19 -3.59 -7.00
C GLY A 67 -1.72 -3.27 -7.24
N PRO A 68 -1.41 -2.58 -8.34
CA PRO A 68 -0.05 -2.13 -8.62
C PRO A 68 0.35 -1.09 -7.57
N ASP A 69 1.37 -1.40 -6.79
CA ASP A 69 1.97 -0.46 -5.84
C ASP A 69 2.97 0.48 -6.53
N GLN A 70 3.67 -0.03 -7.54
CA GLN A 70 4.65 0.72 -8.32
C GLN A 70 4.46 0.50 -9.81
N ALA A 71 4.61 1.59 -10.57
CA ALA A 71 4.64 1.56 -12.03
C ALA A 71 5.99 2.07 -12.52
N LEU A 72 6.66 1.27 -13.35
CA LEU A 72 7.88 1.67 -14.03
C LEU A 72 7.53 2.31 -15.38
N HIS A 73 8.00 3.53 -15.61
CA HIS A 73 7.90 4.19 -16.90
C HIS A 73 9.28 4.32 -17.56
N VAL A 74 9.35 4.02 -18.85
CA VAL A 74 10.57 4.23 -19.66
C VAL A 74 10.45 5.55 -20.40
N TYR A 75 11.42 6.44 -20.22
CA TYR A 75 11.49 7.69 -20.98
C TYR A 75 11.72 7.41 -22.46
N ARG A 76 10.70 7.68 -23.28
CA ARG A 76 10.68 7.39 -24.71
C ARG A 76 11.87 8.00 -25.46
N ASP A 77 12.29 9.21 -25.08
CA ASP A 77 13.30 9.97 -25.81
C ASP A 77 14.70 9.85 -25.16
N SER A 78 14.93 8.75 -24.41
CA SER A 78 16.21 8.47 -23.77
C SER A 78 17.33 8.31 -24.80
N PRO A 79 18.50 8.97 -24.64
CA PRO A 79 19.63 8.82 -25.55
C PRO A 79 20.24 7.42 -25.52
N VAL A 80 19.86 6.59 -24.52
CA VAL A 80 20.32 5.21 -24.34
C VAL A 80 19.15 4.22 -24.29
N LEU A 81 18.02 4.55 -24.94
CA LEU A 81 16.79 3.73 -24.93
C LEU A 81 17.03 2.23 -25.17
N PRO A 82 17.86 1.79 -26.15
CA PRO A 82 18.11 0.36 -26.35
C PRO A 82 18.66 -0.36 -25.11
N HIS A 83 19.53 0.30 -24.34
CA HIS A 83 20.12 -0.27 -23.13
C HIS A 83 19.11 -0.33 -21.98
N VAL A 84 18.27 0.70 -21.85
CA VAL A 84 17.19 0.73 -20.84
C VAL A 84 16.20 -0.40 -21.10
N LEU A 85 15.77 -0.58 -22.35
CA LEU A 85 14.86 -1.65 -22.72
C LEU A 85 15.49 -3.04 -22.54
N ALA A 86 16.79 -3.19 -22.85
CA ALA A 86 17.51 -4.44 -22.59
C ALA A 86 17.55 -4.79 -21.10
N PHE A 87 17.81 -3.79 -20.24
CA PHE A 87 17.80 -3.97 -18.79
C PHE A 87 16.40 -4.35 -18.27
N VAL A 88 15.35 -3.62 -18.66
CA VAL A 88 13.98 -3.90 -18.21
C VAL A 88 13.52 -5.28 -18.66
N ASN A 89 13.83 -5.67 -19.90
CA ASN A 89 13.54 -7.01 -20.38
C ASN A 89 14.28 -8.07 -19.55
N TRP A 90 15.60 -7.92 -19.37
CA TRP A 90 16.38 -8.83 -18.53
C TRP A 90 15.81 -8.91 -17.10
N TRP A 91 15.45 -7.78 -16.50
CA TRP A 91 14.93 -7.75 -15.14
C TRP A 91 13.57 -8.44 -15.01
N LEU A 92 12.68 -8.33 -16.00
CA LEU A 92 11.35 -8.95 -15.94
C LEU A 92 11.32 -10.42 -16.43
N THR A 93 12.31 -10.84 -17.22
CA THR A 93 12.32 -12.20 -17.82
C THR A 93 13.43 -13.11 -17.34
N SER A 94 14.47 -12.59 -16.68
CA SER A 94 15.52 -13.43 -16.10
C SER A 94 15.05 -14.10 -14.81
N GLU A 95 15.64 -15.26 -14.50
CA GLU A 95 15.39 -15.97 -13.24
C GLU A 95 15.69 -15.10 -12.02
N TYR A 96 16.84 -14.41 -12.02
CA TYR A 96 17.22 -13.50 -10.95
C TYR A 96 16.24 -12.34 -10.80
N GLY A 97 15.85 -11.71 -11.90
CA GLY A 97 14.96 -10.55 -11.84
C GLY A 97 13.55 -10.91 -11.39
N GLN A 98 13.04 -12.08 -11.78
CA GLN A 98 11.76 -12.60 -11.27
C GLN A 98 11.82 -12.95 -9.79
N SER A 99 12.93 -13.53 -9.31
CA SER A 99 13.08 -13.87 -7.89
C SER A 99 13.33 -12.65 -7.01
N TRP A 100 13.99 -11.61 -7.53
CA TRP A 100 14.35 -10.40 -6.80
C TRP A 100 13.15 -9.74 -6.10
N PHE A 101 12.00 -9.64 -6.79
CA PHE A 101 10.78 -9.07 -6.21
C PHE A 101 10.33 -9.80 -4.93
N CYS A 102 10.39 -11.15 -4.92
CA CYS A 102 9.95 -11.93 -3.77
C CYS A 102 11.01 -12.11 -2.70
N ASP A 103 12.22 -12.43 -3.13
CA ASP A 103 13.29 -12.88 -2.24
C ASP A 103 14.07 -11.70 -1.66
N VAL A 104 14.11 -10.54 -2.34
CA VAL A 104 14.80 -9.33 -1.87
C VAL A 104 13.80 -8.26 -1.41
N CYS A 105 12.81 -7.92 -2.24
CA CYS A 105 11.86 -6.86 -1.90
C CYS A 105 10.65 -7.34 -1.10
N HIS A 106 10.43 -8.66 -1.02
CA HIS A 106 9.28 -9.26 -0.34
C HIS A 106 7.92 -8.73 -0.84
N VAL A 107 7.86 -8.36 -2.13
CA VAL A 107 6.65 -7.91 -2.83
C VAL A 107 6.18 -8.96 -3.84
N ILE A 108 4.89 -8.85 -4.20
CA ILE A 108 4.28 -9.72 -5.21
C ILE A 108 4.75 -9.24 -6.59
N PRO A 109 5.38 -10.09 -7.42
CA PRO A 109 5.89 -9.65 -8.72
C PRO A 109 4.77 -9.36 -9.71
N GLY A 110 4.94 -8.32 -10.53
CA GLY A 110 4.01 -7.97 -11.62
C GLY A 110 4.09 -8.90 -12.85
N VAL A 111 4.80 -10.03 -12.75
CA VAL A 111 5.05 -10.96 -13.86
C VAL A 111 4.28 -12.25 -13.62
N ARG A 112 3.57 -12.73 -14.66
CA ARG A 112 2.79 -13.97 -14.59
C ARG A 112 3.70 -15.16 -14.29
N GLY A 113 3.29 -16.00 -13.34
CA GLY A 113 3.99 -17.24 -13.00
C GLY A 113 5.23 -17.05 -12.13
N ALA A 114 5.52 -15.83 -11.70
CA ALA A 114 6.55 -15.58 -10.72
C ALA A 114 6.17 -16.20 -9.37
N LYS A 115 7.19 -16.54 -8.58
CA LYS A 115 7.04 -16.97 -7.18
C LYS A 115 6.29 -15.89 -6.40
N SER A 116 5.69 -16.26 -5.27
CA SER A 116 5.14 -15.29 -4.32
C SER A 116 6.02 -15.23 -3.06
N PRO A 117 6.06 -14.10 -2.34
CA PRO A 117 6.77 -14.03 -1.07
C PRO A 117 6.26 -15.09 -0.10
N ASN A 118 7.17 -15.79 0.58
CA ASN A 118 6.84 -16.78 1.60
C ASN A 118 6.83 -16.12 2.99
N THR A 119 6.02 -15.08 3.13
CA THR A 119 5.82 -14.33 4.38
C THR A 119 4.45 -14.65 4.97
N ALA A 120 4.31 -14.58 6.30
CA ALA A 120 3.04 -14.81 6.97
C ALA A 120 1.95 -13.85 6.47
N ILE A 121 2.29 -12.58 6.25
CA ILE A 121 1.40 -11.55 5.70
C ILE A 121 0.95 -11.92 4.28
N ALA A 122 1.87 -12.30 3.38
CA ALA A 122 1.52 -12.67 2.01
C ALA A 122 0.60 -13.90 1.97
N LEU A 123 0.95 -14.95 2.71
CA LEU A 123 0.16 -16.20 2.76
C LEU A 123 -1.25 -15.96 3.29
N GLN A 124 -1.39 -15.20 4.39
CA GLN A 124 -2.70 -14.82 4.95
C GLN A 124 -3.49 -13.93 3.97
N GLY A 125 -2.83 -12.97 3.31
CA GLY A 125 -3.44 -12.12 2.30
C GLY A 125 -4.00 -12.90 1.11
N PHE A 126 -3.25 -13.86 0.58
CA PHE A 126 -3.72 -14.74 -0.51
C PHE A 126 -4.89 -15.62 -0.07
N ALA A 127 -4.84 -16.18 1.14
CA ALA A 127 -5.94 -16.98 1.68
C ALA A 127 -7.23 -16.16 1.78
N LEU A 128 -7.15 -14.93 2.32
CA LEU A 128 -8.29 -14.02 2.43
C LEU A 128 -8.82 -13.59 1.05
N ALA A 129 -7.94 -13.22 0.13
CA ALA A 129 -8.33 -12.84 -1.23
C ALA A 129 -9.00 -14.00 -1.99
N SER A 130 -8.59 -15.25 -1.75
CA SER A 130 -9.19 -16.43 -2.37
C SER A 130 -10.64 -16.70 -1.91
N LEU A 131 -11.03 -16.20 -0.74
CA LEU A 131 -12.38 -16.41 -0.20
C LEU A 131 -13.43 -15.46 -0.80
N ARG A 132 -13.06 -14.19 -1.06
CA ARG A 132 -14.04 -13.13 -1.43
C ARG A 132 -13.55 -12.17 -2.52
N GLY A 133 -12.37 -12.43 -3.08
CA GLY A 133 -11.64 -11.49 -3.94
C GLY A 133 -10.93 -10.40 -3.13
N ALA A 134 -10.00 -9.72 -3.78
CA ALA A 134 -9.38 -8.50 -3.25
C ALA A 134 -10.14 -7.26 -3.76
N GLY A 135 -10.17 -6.20 -2.94
CA GLY A 135 -10.54 -4.87 -3.41
C GLY A 135 -9.39 -4.24 -4.19
N PRO A 136 -9.66 -3.37 -5.18
CA PRO A 136 -8.60 -2.67 -5.89
C PRO A 136 -8.00 -1.56 -5.03
N VAL A 137 -6.72 -1.27 -5.23
CA VAL A 137 -6.08 -0.11 -4.59
C VAL A 137 -6.63 1.19 -5.19
N SER A 138 -7.16 2.09 -4.34
CA SER A 138 -7.86 3.29 -4.79
C SER A 138 -6.98 4.24 -5.60
N ILE A 139 -5.66 4.26 -5.32
CA ILE A 139 -4.68 5.09 -6.03
C ILE A 139 -4.67 4.87 -7.55
N SER A 140 -5.11 3.70 -8.02
CA SER A 140 -5.17 3.37 -9.44
C SER A 140 -6.26 4.12 -10.21
N TYR A 141 -7.18 4.82 -9.52
CA TYR A 141 -8.34 5.46 -10.15
C TYR A 141 -8.27 6.98 -10.19
N SER A 142 -7.16 7.58 -9.76
CA SER A 142 -7.09 9.03 -9.58
C SER A 142 -5.71 9.59 -9.87
N THR A 143 -5.66 10.86 -10.24
CA THR A 143 -4.42 11.55 -10.60
C THR A 143 -3.61 11.94 -9.38
N ASP A 144 -2.31 12.19 -9.58
CA ASP A 144 -1.45 12.76 -8.53
C ASP A 144 -2.03 14.09 -8.01
N GLY A 145 -2.64 14.90 -8.89
CA GLY A 145 -3.32 16.14 -8.48
C GLY A 145 -4.40 15.91 -7.43
N PHE A 146 -5.25 14.89 -7.62
CA PHE A 146 -6.26 14.52 -6.63
C PHE A 146 -5.63 13.98 -5.35
N HIS A 147 -4.60 13.13 -5.44
CA HIS A 147 -3.90 12.60 -4.25
C HIS A 147 -3.29 13.69 -3.38
N GLN A 148 -2.68 14.71 -3.98
CA GLN A 148 -2.15 15.85 -3.24
C GLN A 148 -3.26 16.65 -2.54
N ALA A 149 -4.42 16.82 -3.17
CA ALA A 149 -5.58 17.48 -2.56
C ALA A 149 -6.17 16.64 -1.42
N PHE A 150 -6.38 15.34 -1.66
CA PHE A 150 -6.86 14.37 -0.69
C PHE A 150 -5.97 14.34 0.56
N GLY A 151 -4.65 14.26 0.39
CA GLY A 151 -3.68 14.27 1.48
C GLY A 151 -3.81 15.51 2.37
N LYS A 152 -3.93 16.70 1.78
CA LYS A 152 -4.12 17.96 2.55
C LYS A 152 -5.43 17.98 3.32
N ILE A 153 -6.53 17.49 2.72
CA ILE A 153 -7.82 17.42 3.39
C ILE A 153 -7.76 16.43 4.58
N MET A 154 -7.15 15.27 4.37
CA MET A 154 -6.95 14.28 5.44
C MET A 154 -6.04 14.78 6.56
N GLN A 155 -5.00 15.55 6.25
CA GLN A 155 -4.17 16.22 7.24
C GLN A 155 -4.98 17.23 8.07
N ALA A 156 -5.82 18.05 7.43
CA ALA A 156 -6.69 19.00 8.12
C ALA A 156 -7.73 18.30 9.01
N TYR A 157 -8.29 17.18 8.56
CA TYR A 157 -9.18 16.33 9.36
C TYR A 157 -8.45 15.71 10.56
N ALA A 158 -7.29 15.09 10.34
CA ALA A 158 -6.49 14.47 11.40
C ALA A 158 -6.02 15.49 12.44
N GLY A 159 -5.69 16.71 12.00
CA GLY A 159 -5.34 17.86 12.85
C GLY A 159 -6.56 18.54 13.52
N GLY A 160 -7.78 18.07 13.27
CA GLY A 160 -9.01 18.57 13.90
C GLY A 160 -9.52 19.91 13.37
N SER A 161 -8.95 20.41 12.26
CA SER A 161 -9.42 21.64 11.60
C SER A 161 -10.67 21.42 10.76
N LEU A 162 -10.94 20.19 10.36
CA LEU A 162 -12.18 19.77 9.69
C LEU A 162 -12.89 18.71 10.54
N THR A 163 -14.23 18.76 10.54
CA THR A 163 -15.03 17.60 10.97
C THR A 163 -15.00 16.51 9.90
N ARG A 164 -15.47 15.30 10.26
CA ARG A 164 -15.60 14.20 9.29
C ARG A 164 -16.46 14.61 8.09
N ASP A 165 -17.61 15.22 8.34
CA ASP A 165 -18.57 15.55 7.28
C ASP A 165 -18.01 16.65 6.36
N GLN A 166 -17.30 17.64 6.92
CA GLN A 166 -16.59 18.66 6.13
C GLN A 166 -15.45 18.07 5.30
N ALA A 167 -14.70 17.12 5.85
CA ALA A 167 -13.64 16.44 5.12
C ALA A 167 -14.22 15.61 3.96
N CYS A 168 -15.33 14.90 4.17
CA CYS A 168 -16.03 14.16 3.12
C CYS A 168 -16.52 15.09 2.00
N GLU A 169 -17.14 16.22 2.34
CA GLU A 169 -17.61 17.21 1.37
C GLU A 169 -16.44 17.80 0.56
N ALA A 170 -15.33 18.15 1.22
CA ALA A 170 -14.15 18.67 0.55
C ALA A 170 -13.49 17.64 -0.38
N ILE A 171 -13.47 16.36 0.01
CA ILE A 171 -12.95 15.26 -0.84
C ILE A 171 -13.81 15.10 -2.09
N GLU A 172 -15.14 15.11 -1.94
CA GLU A 172 -16.08 15.00 -3.07
C GLU A 172 -15.90 16.19 -4.04
N GLN A 173 -15.78 17.40 -3.50
CA GLN A 173 -15.54 18.59 -4.33
C GLN A 173 -14.21 18.49 -5.08
N ALA A 174 -13.12 18.13 -4.38
CA ALA A 174 -11.81 17.96 -5.00
C ALA A 174 -11.82 16.88 -6.09
N TRP A 175 -12.59 15.80 -5.88
CA TRP A 175 -12.78 14.76 -6.88
C TRP A 175 -13.41 15.34 -8.14
N VAL A 176 -14.56 16.01 -8.02
CA VAL A 176 -15.29 16.59 -9.16
C VAL A 176 -14.45 17.61 -9.92
N GLU A 177 -13.68 18.44 -9.23
CA GLU A 177 -12.89 19.53 -9.84
C GLU A 177 -11.64 19.02 -10.58
N ILE A 178 -11.01 17.95 -10.09
CA ILE A 178 -9.71 17.49 -10.60
C ILE A 178 -9.87 16.31 -11.57
N ASP A 179 -10.57 15.26 -11.14
CA ASP A 179 -10.65 13.98 -11.85
C ASP A 179 -12.06 13.68 -12.40
N GLY A 180 -13.11 14.24 -11.78
CA GLY A 180 -14.51 13.99 -12.15
C GLY A 180 -14.91 14.54 -13.52
N THR A 181 -14.05 15.33 -14.16
CA THR A 181 -14.22 15.81 -15.54
C THR A 181 -13.64 14.86 -16.60
N LEU A 182 -12.95 13.78 -16.22
CA LEU A 182 -12.29 12.82 -17.14
C LEU A 182 -13.27 11.81 -17.79
N ASN A 183 -14.50 12.23 -18.10
CA ASN A 183 -15.48 11.44 -18.87
C ASN A 183 -15.32 11.67 -20.38
#